data_AF-A0A3C1DFL1-F1
#
_entry.id   AF-A0A3C1DFL1-F1
#
_cell.length_a   1.000
_cell.length_b   1.000
_cell.length_c   1.000
_cell.angle_alpha   90.00
_cell.angle_beta   90.00
_cell.angle_gamma   90.00
#
_symmetry.space_group_name_H-M   'P 1'
#
loop_
_entity.id
_entity.type
_entity.pdbx_description
1 polymer ?
#
loop_
_entity_poly.entity_id
_entity_poly.type
_entity_poly.pdbx_seq_one_letter_code
_entity_poly.pdbx_strand_id
1 'polypeptide(L)'
;MRAGYYMVAMVLHDQEIPISEYIQKYKERLASSGLEDVPFHMSDLLHGHEGYEGMDLADRKRMLVAFGTFVRTLPIEYHVFRYTDFDVKNPDQLASRLGGDVEAYIKSNLSRFREFDEVAVYYDGGQKSVNKALRNAFDAALASNVATYKKPRYEDKCLYQAADYFCSIELAAKRYESGSVSSTYNKFFGDWKSFRANYLKIAKRKRIG
;
A
#
# COMPACT_ATOMS: atom_id res chain seq x y z
N MET A 1 6.21 -13.77 20.77
CA MET A 1 6.78 -12.57 20.12
C MET A 1 6.13 -12.44 18.74
N ARG A 2 5.40 -11.34 18.49
CA ARG A 2 4.86 -11.02 17.16
C ARG A 2 6.07 -10.82 16.24
N ALA A 3 6.08 -11.39 15.04
CA ALA A 3 7.12 -11.07 14.07
C ALA A 3 7.00 -9.59 13.71
N GLY A 4 7.86 -8.74 14.28
CA GLY A 4 7.84 -7.29 14.15
C GLY A 4 8.47 -6.88 12.82
N TYR A 5 7.62 -6.86 11.80
CA TYR A 5 7.93 -6.29 10.51
C TYR A 5 7.36 -4.87 10.46
N TYR A 6 8.20 -3.90 10.09
CA TYR A 6 7.76 -2.59 9.65
C TYR A 6 7.86 -2.53 8.14
N MET A 7 6.77 -2.16 7.48
CA MET A 7 6.73 -2.05 6.03
C MET A 7 6.10 -0.73 5.63
N VAL A 8 6.67 -0.11 4.60
CA VAL A 8 6.13 1.11 4.00
C VAL A 8 6.00 0.86 2.50
N ALA A 9 4.78 0.94 1.99
CA ALA A 9 4.50 0.85 0.58
C ALA A 9 4.49 2.26 -0.04
N MET A 10 5.30 2.45 -1.06
CA MET A 10 5.26 3.61 -1.94
C MET A 10 4.49 3.23 -3.19
N VAL A 11 3.40 3.95 -3.48
CA VAL A 11 2.58 3.78 -4.69
C VAL A 11 2.87 4.94 -5.63
N LEU A 12 3.22 4.64 -6.87
CA LEU A 12 3.45 5.61 -7.93
C LEU A 12 2.27 5.62 -8.88
N HIS A 13 1.83 6.82 -9.24
CA HIS A 13 0.72 7.05 -10.15
C HIS A 13 1.06 8.26 -11.03
N ASP A 14 0.98 8.05 -12.35
CA ASP A 14 1.04 9.13 -13.33
C ASP A 14 -0.29 9.88 -13.35
N GLN A 15 -0.27 11.14 -12.92
CA GLN A 15 -1.48 11.96 -12.75
C GLN A 15 -2.10 12.42 -14.08
N GLU A 16 -1.41 12.25 -15.22
CA GLU A 16 -2.03 12.47 -16.53
C GLU A 16 -3.07 11.39 -16.86
N ILE A 17 -2.99 10.22 -16.21
CA ILE A 17 -3.94 9.12 -16.39
C ILE A 17 -5.04 9.23 -15.33
N PRO A 18 -6.26 9.69 -15.66
CA PRO A 18 -7.30 9.85 -14.66
C PRO A 18 -7.74 8.50 -14.07
N ILE A 19 -7.86 8.44 -12.74
CA ILE A 19 -8.29 7.23 -12.02
C ILE A 19 -9.79 7.20 -11.70
N SER A 20 -10.52 8.27 -12.00
CA SER A 20 -11.95 8.43 -11.69
C SER A 20 -12.81 7.31 -12.28
N GLU A 21 -12.56 6.89 -13.52
CA GLU A 21 -13.30 5.80 -14.15
C GLU A 21 -13.07 4.45 -13.46
N TYR A 22 -11.86 4.20 -12.94
CA TYR A 22 -11.54 2.97 -12.21
C TYR A 22 -12.25 2.96 -10.85
N ILE A 23 -12.29 4.11 -10.18
CA ILE A 23 -13.02 4.28 -8.91
C ILE A 23 -14.52 4.07 -9.15
N GLN A 24 -15.07 4.66 -10.22
CA GLN A 24 -16.48 4.51 -10.56
C GLN A 24 -16.86 3.05 -10.82
N LYS A 25 -16.07 2.34 -11.65
CA LYS A 25 -16.28 0.89 -11.91
C LYS A 25 -16.19 0.04 -10.64
N TYR A 26 -15.31 0.41 -9.70
CA TYR A 26 -15.22 -0.27 -8.41
C TYR A 26 -16.49 -0.06 -7.57
N LYS A 27 -16.97 1.18 -7.45
CA LYS A 27 -18.20 1.51 -6.71
C LYS A 27 -19.43 0.84 -7.33
N GLU A 28 -19.55 0.84 -8.65
CA GLU A 28 -20.61 0.14 -9.38
C GLU A 28 -20.60 -1.36 -9.08
N ARG A 29 -19.41 -1.98 -9.04
CA ARG A 29 -19.28 -3.39 -8.70
C ARG A 29 -19.68 -3.70 -7.26
N LEU A 30 -19.38 -2.82 -6.31
CA LEU A 30 -19.85 -2.97 -4.93
C LEU A 30 -21.37 -2.89 -4.89
N ALA A 31 -21.95 -1.85 -5.48
CA ALA A 31 -23.39 -1.64 -5.52
C ALA A 31 -24.14 -2.80 -6.20
N SER A 32 -23.67 -3.26 -7.35
CA SER A 32 -24.28 -4.40 -8.07
C SER A 32 -24.14 -5.73 -7.31
N SER A 33 -23.23 -5.79 -6.35
CA SER A 33 -22.99 -6.94 -5.47
C SER A 33 -23.74 -6.83 -4.14
N GLY A 34 -24.47 -5.74 -3.89
CA GLY A 34 -25.09 -5.47 -2.59
C GLY A 34 -24.08 -5.24 -1.47
N LEU A 35 -22.86 -4.78 -1.80
CA LEU A 35 -21.80 -4.46 -0.84
C LEU A 35 -21.72 -2.95 -0.60
N GLU A 36 -21.44 -2.56 0.64
CA GLU A 36 -21.24 -1.17 1.03
C GLU A 36 -19.89 -0.62 0.53
N ASP A 37 -19.83 0.69 0.25
CA ASP A 37 -18.61 1.42 -0.13
C ASP A 37 -17.81 1.84 1.12
N VAL A 38 -17.33 0.83 1.85
CA VAL A 38 -16.50 1.02 3.05
C VAL A 38 -15.06 1.32 2.62
N PRO A 39 -14.42 2.40 3.12
CA PRO A 39 -13.01 2.67 2.87
C PRO A 39 -12.14 1.47 3.21
N PHE A 40 -11.33 1.01 2.25
CA PHE A 40 -10.56 -0.20 2.40
C PHE A 40 -9.45 -0.03 3.44
N HIS A 41 -9.44 -0.92 4.43
CA HIS A 41 -8.31 -1.12 5.33
C HIS A 41 -8.20 -2.61 5.64
N MET A 42 -7.10 -3.23 5.25
CA MET A 42 -6.93 -4.68 5.29
C MET A 42 -7.09 -5.23 6.71
N SER A 43 -6.46 -4.59 7.71
CA SER A 43 -6.52 -5.10 9.08
C SER A 43 -7.97 -5.12 9.59
N ASP A 44 -8.73 -4.06 9.36
CA ASP A 44 -10.11 -3.97 9.83
C ASP A 44 -11.02 -4.92 9.07
N LEU A 45 -10.81 -5.08 7.76
CA LEU A 45 -11.52 -6.06 6.93
C LEU A 45 -11.28 -7.50 7.44
N LEU A 46 -10.03 -7.87 7.72
CA LEU A 46 -9.69 -9.23 8.17
C LEU A 46 -10.31 -9.55 9.54
N HIS A 47 -10.41 -8.57 10.43
CA HIS A 47 -10.89 -8.78 11.80
C HIS A 47 -12.37 -8.39 12.01
N GLY A 48 -12.97 -7.64 11.09
CA GLY A 48 -14.36 -7.19 11.17
C GLY A 48 -14.51 -6.00 12.11
N HIS A 49 -13.57 -5.06 12.09
CA HIS A 49 -13.57 -3.86 12.91
C HIS A 49 -13.97 -2.62 12.10
N GLU A 50 -14.22 -1.50 12.78
CA GLU A 50 -14.51 -0.20 12.15
C GLU A 50 -15.69 -0.32 11.16
N GLY A 51 -15.52 0.14 9.92
CA GLY A 51 -16.54 0.06 8.88
C GLY A 51 -16.95 -1.35 8.46
N TYR A 52 -16.34 -2.40 9.01
CA TYR A 52 -16.70 -3.80 8.77
C TYR A 52 -17.40 -4.47 9.96
N GLU A 53 -17.70 -3.73 11.02
CA GLU A 53 -18.43 -4.26 12.17
C GLU A 53 -19.83 -4.75 11.75
N GLY A 54 -20.21 -5.93 12.25
CA GLY A 54 -21.47 -6.58 11.89
C GLY A 54 -21.48 -7.27 10.51
N MET A 55 -20.46 -7.06 9.67
CA MET A 55 -20.36 -7.71 8.36
C MET A 55 -19.88 -9.16 8.48
N ASP A 56 -20.58 -10.06 7.81
CA ASP A 56 -20.23 -11.47 7.85
C ASP A 56 -18.89 -11.78 7.13
N LEU A 57 -18.36 -12.98 7.35
CA LEU A 57 -17.09 -13.37 6.75
C LEU A 57 -17.17 -13.50 5.21
N ALA A 58 -18.33 -13.86 4.66
CA ALA A 58 -18.49 -14.06 3.23
C ALA A 58 -18.42 -12.71 2.49
N ASP A 59 -19.12 -11.70 2.99
CA ASP A 59 -19.12 -10.36 2.41
C ASP A 59 -17.75 -9.68 2.58
N ARG A 60 -17.08 -9.83 3.72
CA ARG A 60 -15.70 -9.31 3.87
C ARG A 60 -14.73 -9.96 2.89
N LYS A 61 -14.88 -11.25 2.56
CA LYS A 61 -14.10 -11.88 1.48
C LYS A 61 -14.47 -11.32 0.10
N ARG A 62 -15.75 -11.06 -0.17
CA ARG A 62 -16.18 -10.44 -1.44
C ARG A 62 -15.61 -9.02 -1.58
N MET A 63 -15.56 -8.25 -0.50
CA MET A 63 -14.91 -6.93 -0.47
C MET A 63 -13.41 -7.03 -0.75
N LEU A 64 -12.70 -7.99 -0.16
CA LEU A 64 -11.29 -8.24 -0.46
C LEU A 64 -11.05 -8.49 -1.95
N VAL A 65 -11.89 -9.34 -2.56
CA VAL A 65 -11.80 -9.70 -3.97
C VAL A 65 -12.14 -8.51 -4.87
N ALA A 66 -13.17 -7.73 -4.52
CA ALA A 66 -13.55 -6.53 -5.25
C ALA A 66 -12.41 -5.49 -5.24
N PHE A 67 -11.85 -5.20 -4.06
CA PHE A 67 -10.75 -4.25 -3.91
C PHE A 67 -9.47 -4.73 -4.59
N GLY A 68 -9.10 -6.01 -4.44
CA GLY A 68 -7.95 -6.59 -5.15
C GLY A 68 -8.11 -6.54 -6.68
N THR A 69 -9.34 -6.63 -7.19
CA THR A 69 -9.59 -6.42 -8.63
C THR A 69 -9.39 -4.97 -9.02
N PHE A 70 -9.91 -4.02 -8.23
CA PHE A 70 -9.72 -2.60 -8.46
C PHE A 70 -8.24 -2.21 -8.49
N VAL A 71 -7.46 -2.62 -7.48
CA VAL A 71 -6.00 -2.39 -7.42
C VAL A 71 -5.28 -2.99 -8.63
N ARG A 72 -5.68 -4.18 -9.09
CA ARG A 72 -5.12 -4.80 -10.30
C ARG A 72 -5.33 -3.94 -11.55
N THR A 73 -6.48 -3.27 -11.65
CA THR A 73 -6.82 -2.44 -12.82
C THR A 73 -6.24 -1.04 -12.77
N LEU A 74 -5.95 -0.49 -11.58
CA LEU A 74 -5.43 0.86 -11.42
C LEU A 74 -4.10 1.06 -12.18
N PRO A 75 -3.90 2.18 -12.88
CA PRO A 75 -2.65 2.52 -13.56
C PRO A 75 -1.61 3.04 -12.54
N ILE A 76 -1.18 2.13 -11.68
CA ILE A 76 -0.23 2.38 -10.60
C ILE A 76 0.88 1.35 -10.60
N GLU A 77 1.97 1.70 -9.96
CA GLU A 77 3.05 0.81 -9.58
C GLU A 77 3.37 0.95 -8.09
N TYR A 78 4.13 0.01 -7.52
CA TYR A 78 4.53 0.12 -6.12
C TYR A 78 5.93 -0.42 -5.81
N HIS A 79 6.49 0.09 -4.73
CA HIS A 79 7.66 -0.46 -4.05
C HIS A 79 7.35 -0.63 -2.55
N VAL A 80 7.99 -1.60 -1.89
CA VAL A 80 7.83 -1.79 -0.43
C VAL A 80 9.18 -1.84 0.24
N PHE A 81 9.42 -0.85 1.10
CA PHE A 81 10.51 -0.82 2.06
C PHE A 81 10.16 -1.73 3.24
N ARG A 82 11.10 -2.58 3.66
CA ARG A 82 10.86 -3.60 4.68
C ARG A 82 11.96 -3.53 5.74
N TYR A 83 11.54 -3.58 6.99
CA TYR A 83 12.40 -3.58 8.17
C TYR A 83 11.89 -4.61 9.17
N THR A 84 12.79 -5.09 10.01
CA THR A 84 12.51 -5.95 11.14
C THR A 84 12.88 -5.26 12.45
N ASP A 85 12.46 -5.82 13.57
CA ASP A 85 12.91 -5.38 14.90
C ASP A 85 14.45 -5.45 15.08
N PHE A 86 15.17 -6.22 14.25
CA PHE A 86 16.64 -6.21 14.23
C PHE A 86 17.21 -4.98 13.53
N ASP A 87 16.52 -4.50 12.49
CA ASP A 87 16.97 -3.37 11.69
C ASP A 87 16.71 -2.03 12.42
N VAL A 88 15.66 -1.99 13.24
CA VAL A 88 15.13 -0.75 13.79
C VAL A 88 14.63 -0.95 15.22
N LYS A 89 15.24 -0.27 16.19
CA LYS A 89 14.90 -0.41 17.61
C LYS A 89 13.92 0.64 18.12
N ASN A 90 13.73 1.74 17.39
CA ASN A 90 12.83 2.82 17.78
C ASN A 90 12.33 3.61 16.55
N PRO A 91 11.25 4.42 16.70
CA PRO A 91 10.70 5.28 15.66
C PRO A 91 11.70 6.19 14.93
N ASP A 92 12.68 6.74 15.62
CA ASP A 92 13.64 7.68 15.01
C ASP A 92 14.66 6.95 14.13
N GLN A 93 15.08 5.75 14.54
CA GLN A 93 15.87 4.85 13.70
C GLN A 93 15.07 4.40 12.47
N LEU A 94 13.77 4.13 12.61
CA LEU A 94 12.90 3.78 11.50
C LEU A 94 12.88 4.92 10.48
N ALA A 95 12.61 6.13 10.96
CA ALA A 95 12.52 7.32 10.14
C ALA A 95 13.84 7.59 9.41
N SER A 96 14.97 7.55 10.12
CA SER A 96 16.30 7.77 9.52
C SER A 96 16.62 6.74 8.44
N ARG A 97 16.40 5.45 8.73
CA ARG A 97 16.68 4.37 7.79
C ARG A 97 15.77 4.44 6.56
N LEU A 98 14.48 4.62 6.78
CA LEU A 98 13.49 4.77 5.71
C LEU A 98 13.80 5.98 4.83
N GLY A 99 14.16 7.12 5.42
CA GLY A 99 14.57 8.31 4.66
C GLY A 99 15.75 8.00 3.73
N GLY A 100 16.81 7.39 4.26
CA GLY A 100 17.99 7.03 3.47
C GLY A 100 17.68 6.02 2.36
N ASP A 101 16.88 4.98 2.65
CA ASP A 101 16.51 3.98 1.65
C ASP A 101 15.59 4.57 0.56
N VAL A 102 14.67 5.48 0.91
CA VAL A 102 13.82 6.21 -0.05
C VAL A 102 14.67 7.13 -0.94
N GLU A 103 15.60 7.88 -0.37
CA GLU A 103 16.50 8.75 -1.12
C GLU A 103 17.34 7.93 -2.13
N ALA A 104 17.93 6.84 -1.68
CA ALA A 104 18.69 5.93 -2.54
C ALA A 104 17.82 5.31 -3.63
N TYR A 105 16.59 4.93 -3.30
CA TYR A 105 15.63 4.38 -4.26
C TYR A 105 15.26 5.39 -5.34
N ILE A 106 14.94 6.63 -4.98
CA ILE A 106 14.62 7.67 -5.97
C ILE A 106 15.84 7.98 -6.85
N LYS A 107 17.03 8.11 -6.26
CA LYS A 107 18.28 8.37 -7.01
C LYS A 107 18.62 7.27 -8.01
N SER A 108 18.42 6.01 -7.64
CA SER A 108 18.62 4.88 -8.56
C SER A 108 17.59 4.79 -9.69
N ASN A 109 16.45 5.47 -9.55
CA ASN A 109 15.38 5.54 -10.54
C ASN A 109 15.20 6.95 -11.10
N LEU A 110 16.22 7.80 -11.00
CA LEU A 110 16.10 9.24 -11.26
C LEU A 110 15.71 9.56 -12.70
N SER A 111 16.12 8.75 -13.68
CA SER A 111 15.72 8.92 -15.08
C SER A 111 14.20 8.98 -15.23
N ARG A 112 13.49 8.07 -14.54
CA ARG A 112 12.04 8.02 -14.55
C ARG A 112 11.42 9.23 -13.87
N PHE A 113 11.90 9.59 -12.67
CA PHE A 113 11.33 10.74 -11.94
C PHE A 113 11.58 12.08 -12.65
N ARG A 114 12.61 12.17 -13.50
CA ARG A 114 12.89 13.35 -14.33
C ARG A 114 12.01 13.48 -15.57
N GLU A 115 11.25 12.44 -15.93
CA GLU A 115 10.26 12.53 -17.01
C GLU A 115 9.07 13.42 -16.62
N PHE A 116 8.90 13.71 -15.34
CA PHE A 116 7.79 14.48 -14.80
C PHE A 116 8.25 15.88 -14.35
N ASP A 117 7.45 16.90 -14.67
CA ASP A 117 7.69 18.28 -14.23
C ASP A 117 7.45 18.46 -12.72
N GLU A 118 6.55 17.67 -12.14
CA GLU A 118 6.19 17.71 -10.72
C GLU A 118 5.99 16.29 -10.16
N VAL A 119 6.53 16.04 -8.96
CA VAL A 119 6.30 14.82 -8.18
C VAL A 119 5.51 15.18 -6.92
N ALA A 120 4.21 14.89 -6.94
CA ALA A 120 3.34 15.07 -5.78
C ALA A 120 3.55 13.95 -4.76
N VAL A 121 3.98 14.31 -3.54
CA VAL A 121 4.23 13.36 -2.45
C VAL A 121 3.09 13.42 -1.43
N TYR A 122 2.46 12.27 -1.23
CA TYR A 122 1.39 12.05 -0.27
C TYR A 122 1.86 11.11 0.86
N TYR A 123 1.58 11.49 2.10
CA TYR A 123 1.84 10.66 3.28
C TYR A 123 0.57 10.58 4.14
N ASP A 124 0.21 9.38 4.56
CA ASP A 124 -1.04 9.04 5.25
C ASP A 124 -1.20 9.71 6.63
N GLY A 125 -0.15 10.36 7.12
CA GLY A 125 -0.17 11.08 8.38
C GLY A 125 0.24 10.25 9.58
N GLY A 126 1.02 9.17 9.37
CA GLY A 126 1.69 8.44 10.45
C GLY A 126 2.68 9.29 11.27
N GLN A 127 3.74 8.68 11.79
CA GLN A 127 4.65 9.35 12.73
C GLN A 127 5.30 10.62 12.13
N LYS A 128 5.37 11.70 12.93
CA LYS A 128 5.95 12.99 12.51
C LYS A 128 7.42 12.87 12.08
N SER A 129 8.20 12.03 12.76
CA SER A 129 9.60 11.74 12.43
C SER A 129 9.72 11.12 11.03
N VAL A 130 8.86 10.15 10.71
CA VAL A 130 8.81 9.51 9.40
C VAL A 130 8.44 10.50 8.30
N ASN A 131 7.40 11.33 8.51
CA ASN A 131 7.01 12.37 7.54
C ASN A 131 8.18 13.33 7.24
N LYS A 132 8.89 13.78 8.27
CA LYS A 132 10.07 14.64 8.12
C LYS A 132 11.20 13.95 7.35
N ALA A 133 11.48 12.68 7.66
CA ALA A 133 12.52 11.93 6.97
C ALA A 133 12.20 11.69 5.50
N LEU A 134 10.94 11.37 5.17
CA LEU A 134 10.48 11.21 3.79
C LEU A 134 10.62 12.53 3.01
N ARG A 135 10.17 13.65 3.58
CA ARG A 135 10.34 14.98 2.97
C ARG A 135 11.81 15.26 2.65
N ASN A 136 12.69 15.09 3.63
CA ASN A 136 14.12 15.29 3.42
C ASN A 136 14.69 14.38 2.31
N ALA A 137 14.23 13.13 2.24
CA ALA A 137 14.68 12.17 1.23
C ALA A 137 14.25 12.57 -0.20
N PHE A 138 12.99 13.00 -0.37
CA PHE A 138 12.50 13.49 -1.66
C PHE A 138 13.20 14.80 -2.06
N ASP A 139 13.37 15.75 -1.14
CA ASP A 139 14.07 17.02 -1.41
C ASP A 139 15.57 16.82 -1.72
N ALA A 140 16.19 15.78 -1.17
CA ALA A 140 17.60 15.45 -1.44
C ALA A 140 17.79 14.66 -2.75
N ALA A 141 16.79 13.87 -3.16
CA ALA A 141 16.85 13.04 -4.35
C ALA A 141 16.33 13.76 -5.61
N LEU A 142 15.27 14.55 -5.46
CA LEU A 142 14.68 15.39 -6.50
C LEU A 142 15.09 16.83 -6.20
N ALA A 143 15.49 17.60 -7.20
CA ALA A 143 15.74 19.02 -6.98
C ALA A 143 14.51 19.65 -6.31
N SER A 144 14.72 20.56 -5.35
CA SER A 144 13.69 21.08 -4.45
C SER A 144 12.51 21.79 -5.13
N ASN A 145 12.60 22.05 -6.43
CA ASN A 145 11.54 22.60 -7.29
C ASN A 145 10.65 21.54 -7.96
N VAL A 146 10.96 20.25 -7.81
CA VAL A 146 10.23 19.13 -8.44
C VAL A 146 9.28 18.45 -7.46
N ALA A 147 9.63 18.36 -6.18
CA ALA A 147 8.79 17.71 -5.17
C ALA A 147 7.76 18.68 -4.56
N THR A 148 6.47 18.35 -4.66
CA THR A 148 5.40 19.11 -3.99
C THR A 148 4.65 18.25 -2.98
N TYR A 149 4.46 18.79 -1.78
CA TYR A 149 3.79 18.08 -0.71
C TYR A 149 2.35 18.56 -0.56
N LYS A 150 1.39 17.72 -0.94
CA LYS A 150 -0.04 18.05 -0.94
C LYS A 150 -0.79 17.14 0.04
N LYS A 151 -1.92 17.62 0.55
CA LYS A 151 -2.93 16.71 1.09
C LYS A 151 -3.63 16.04 -0.09
N PRO A 152 -3.89 14.74 -0.06
CA PRO A 152 -4.60 14.09 -1.14
C PRO A 152 -6.03 14.61 -1.22
N ARG A 153 -6.53 14.73 -2.45
CA ARG A 153 -7.94 14.98 -2.67
C ARG A 153 -8.72 13.75 -2.21
N TYR A 154 -10.03 13.92 -2.06
CA TYR A 154 -10.91 12.82 -1.66
C TYR A 154 -10.76 11.59 -2.58
N GLU A 155 -10.63 11.83 -3.89
CA GLU A 155 -10.46 10.79 -4.91
C GLU A 155 -9.12 10.06 -4.81
N ASP A 156 -8.06 10.77 -4.43
CA ASP A 156 -6.70 10.20 -4.32
C ASP A 156 -6.55 9.29 -3.09
N LYS A 157 -7.53 9.28 -2.16
CA LYS A 157 -7.53 8.39 -1.00
C LYS A 157 -7.49 6.90 -1.37
N CYS A 158 -7.93 6.52 -2.57
CA CYS A 158 -7.84 5.14 -3.02
C CYS A 158 -6.37 4.69 -3.22
N LEU A 159 -5.44 5.62 -3.44
CA LEU A 159 -4.01 5.32 -3.57
C LEU A 159 -3.40 4.90 -2.23
N TYR A 160 -3.83 5.50 -1.11
CA TYR A 160 -3.44 5.02 0.22
C TYR A 160 -4.01 3.65 0.53
N GLN A 161 -5.25 3.40 0.14
CA GLN A 161 -5.87 2.09 0.29
C GLN A 161 -5.15 1.02 -0.55
N ALA A 162 -4.67 1.39 -1.75
CA ALA A 162 -3.81 0.53 -2.55
C ALA A 162 -2.44 0.30 -1.88
N ALA A 163 -1.86 1.32 -1.24
CA ALA A 163 -0.63 1.18 -0.47
C ALA A 163 -0.81 0.21 0.71
N ASP A 164 -1.90 0.33 1.48
CA ASP A 164 -2.26 -0.61 2.54
C ASP A 164 -2.44 -2.04 2.00
N TYR A 165 -3.15 -2.20 0.88
CA TYR A 165 -3.30 -3.50 0.22
C TYR A 165 -1.95 -4.11 -0.14
N PHE A 166 -1.06 -3.39 -0.82
CA PHE A 166 0.26 -3.91 -1.19
C PHE A 166 1.11 -4.23 0.03
N CYS A 167 1.14 -3.33 1.03
CA CYS A 167 1.86 -3.53 2.28
C CYS A 167 1.39 -4.83 2.97
N SER A 168 0.07 -5.03 3.05
CA SER A 168 -0.54 -6.20 3.65
C SER A 168 -0.28 -7.49 2.89
N ILE A 169 -0.27 -7.47 1.56
CA ILE A 169 0.10 -8.66 0.75
C ILE A 169 1.58 -9.00 0.95
N GLU A 170 2.48 -8.02 1.02
CA GLU A 170 3.90 -8.28 1.28
C GLU A 170 4.14 -8.81 2.71
N LEU A 171 3.40 -8.29 3.69
CA LEU A 171 3.43 -8.79 5.07
C LEU A 171 2.89 -10.23 5.15
N ALA A 172 1.78 -10.52 4.46
CA ALA A 172 1.26 -11.87 4.35
C ALA A 172 2.30 -12.83 3.78
N ALA A 173 2.98 -12.44 2.70
CA ALA A 173 4.05 -13.24 2.11
C ALA A 173 5.15 -13.57 3.13
N LYS A 174 5.61 -12.58 3.90
CA LYS A 174 6.62 -12.81 4.95
C LYS A 174 6.13 -13.75 6.05
N ARG A 175 4.86 -13.65 6.45
CA ARG A 175 4.27 -14.53 7.45
C ARG A 175 4.15 -15.97 6.97
N TYR A 176 3.76 -16.18 5.71
CA TYR A 176 3.76 -17.52 5.12
C TYR A 176 5.17 -18.09 5.01
N GLU A 177 6.14 -17.30 4.51
CA GLU A 177 7.54 -17.70 4.36
C GLU A 177 8.17 -18.10 5.71
N SER A 178 7.86 -17.37 6.78
CA SER A 178 8.43 -17.63 8.11
C SER A 178 7.62 -18.62 8.95
N GLY A 179 6.52 -19.17 8.44
CA GLY A 179 5.60 -20.02 9.21
C GLY A 179 4.83 -19.30 10.33
N SER A 180 4.83 -17.96 10.36
CA SER A 180 4.15 -17.14 11.39
C SER A 180 2.73 -16.71 10.99
N VAL A 181 2.16 -17.32 9.96
CA VAL A 181 0.82 -17.02 9.46
C VAL A 181 -0.26 -17.36 10.50
N SER A 182 -1.22 -16.44 10.68
CA SER A 182 -2.34 -16.66 11.60
C SER A 182 -3.50 -17.40 10.93
N SER A 183 -4.39 -17.96 11.74
CA SER A 183 -5.64 -18.57 11.25
C SER A 183 -6.51 -17.58 10.47
N THR A 184 -6.51 -16.30 10.84
CA THR A 184 -7.22 -15.24 10.11
C THR A 184 -6.68 -15.10 8.68
N TYR A 185 -5.36 -15.08 8.50
CA TYR A 185 -4.76 -15.00 7.16
C TYR A 185 -5.16 -16.22 6.32
N ASN A 186 -5.09 -17.43 6.89
CA ASN A 186 -5.50 -18.64 6.20
C ASN A 186 -6.99 -18.64 5.82
N LYS A 187 -7.88 -18.08 6.66
CA LYS A 187 -9.31 -17.95 6.36
C LYS A 187 -9.56 -17.09 5.12
N PHE A 188 -8.80 -16.02 4.92
CA PHE A 188 -9.01 -15.07 3.81
C PHE A 188 -8.20 -15.43 2.55
N PHE A 189 -6.94 -15.80 2.72
CA PHE A 189 -5.98 -15.99 1.62
C PHE A 189 -5.79 -17.46 1.21
N GLY A 190 -6.25 -18.40 2.03
CA GLY A 190 -6.03 -19.84 1.83
C GLY A 190 -4.65 -20.30 2.30
N ASP A 191 -4.19 -21.42 1.76
CA ASP A 191 -2.83 -21.91 1.99
C ASP A 191 -1.78 -21.08 1.21
N TRP A 192 -0.50 -21.34 1.44
CA TRP A 192 0.60 -20.65 0.74
C TRP A 192 0.46 -20.71 -0.79
N LYS A 193 0.04 -21.86 -1.32
CA LYS A 193 -0.12 -22.06 -2.77
C LYS A 193 -1.23 -21.15 -3.33
N SER A 194 -2.38 -21.12 -2.68
CA SER A 194 -3.53 -20.29 -3.04
C SER A 194 -3.20 -18.81 -2.91
N PHE A 195 -2.59 -18.40 -1.79
CA PHE A 195 -2.15 -17.03 -1.56
C PHE A 195 -1.17 -16.56 -2.67
N ARG A 196 -0.15 -17.37 -2.97
CA ARG A 196 0.86 -17.03 -3.97
C ARG A 196 0.23 -16.85 -5.36
N ALA A 197 -0.67 -17.74 -5.75
CA ALA A 197 -1.28 -17.73 -7.08
C ALA A 197 -2.28 -16.57 -7.26
N ASN A 198 -3.13 -16.33 -6.25
CA ASN A 198 -4.29 -15.45 -6.39
C ASN A 198 -4.04 -14.02 -5.90
N TYR A 199 -3.04 -13.80 -5.03
CA TYR A 199 -2.78 -12.48 -4.46
C TYR A 199 -1.36 -12.02 -4.75
N LEU A 200 -0.34 -12.76 -4.28
CA LEU A 200 1.05 -12.30 -4.39
C LEU A 200 1.52 -12.15 -5.83
N LYS A 201 1.17 -13.09 -6.72
CA LYS A 201 1.50 -13.01 -8.15
C LYS A 201 0.87 -11.78 -8.80
N ILE A 202 -0.36 -11.45 -8.43
CA ILE A 202 -1.09 -10.30 -8.99
C ILE A 202 -0.46 -9.00 -8.50
N ALA A 203 -0.23 -8.89 -7.19
CA ALA A 203 0.46 -7.76 -6.60
C ALA A 203 1.83 -7.56 -7.27
N LYS A 204 2.65 -8.60 -7.39
CA LYS A 204 4.00 -8.52 -7.98
C LYS A 204 4.05 -7.96 -9.41
N ARG A 205 2.97 -8.05 -10.20
CA ARG A 205 2.89 -7.43 -11.54
C ARG A 205 2.85 -5.91 -11.51
N LYS A 206 2.50 -5.34 -10.37
CA LYS A 206 2.48 -3.89 -10.11
C LYS A 206 3.80 -3.39 -9.52
N ARG A 207 4.76 -4.27 -9.21
CA ARG A 207 6.05 -3.80 -8.71
C ARG A 207 6.73 -2.99 -9.78
N ILE A 208 7.38 -1.91 -9.35
CA ILE A 208 8.30 -1.16 -10.20
C ILE A 208 9.37 -2.15 -10.71
N GLY A 209 9.52 -2.20 -12.02
CA GLY A 209 10.46 -3.08 -12.73
C GLY A 209 11.88 -2.55 -12.71
#